data_AF-A0A4S2N5S5-F1
#
_entry.id   AF-A0A4S2N5S5-F1
#
_cell.length_a   1.000
_cell.length_b   1.000
_cell.length_c   1.000
_cell.angle_alpha   90.00
_cell.angle_beta   90.00
_cell.angle_gamma   90.00
#
_symmetry.space_group_name_H-M   'P 1'
#
loop_
_entity.id
_entity.type
_entity.pdbx_description
1 polymer ?
#
loop_
_entity_poly.entity_id
_entity_poly.type
_entity_poly.pdbx_seq_one_letter_code
_entity_poly.pdbx_strand_id
1 'polypeptide(L)'
;MAPSTLPIRHLYRHLLRELPPISQSRSSLHQQLREQFSQKSKPFDMAAGTQLLKYLQSQRMYVTLLERYNPGLAGEMDVAENVRLTARRVGLDVSGMDGRKSKL
;
A
#
# COMPACT_ATOMS: atom_id res chain seq x y z
N MET A 1 22.62 11.13 -14.67
CA MET A 1 22.09 10.68 -13.36
C MET A 1 22.75 9.34 -13.04
N ALA A 2 23.65 9.28 -12.06
CA ALA A 2 24.45 8.08 -11.80
C ALA A 2 23.64 7.01 -11.05
N PRO A 3 23.75 5.71 -11.40
CA PRO A 3 23.20 4.64 -10.58
C PRO A 3 24.01 4.58 -9.28
N SER A 4 23.36 4.87 -8.15
CA SER A 4 23.99 4.74 -6.84
C SER A 4 24.32 3.27 -6.58
N THR A 5 25.61 2.94 -6.54
CA THR A 5 26.11 1.60 -6.26
C THR A 5 26.00 1.31 -4.76
N LEU A 6 24.78 1.04 -4.28
CA LEU A 6 24.58 0.54 -2.93
C LEU A 6 25.15 -0.89 -2.85
N PRO A 7 25.90 -1.27 -1.79
CA PRO A 7 26.35 -2.65 -1.65
C PRO A 7 25.13 -3.58 -1.49
N ILE A 8 25.18 -4.78 -2.08
CA ILE A 8 24.08 -5.78 -2.10
C ILE A 8 23.45 -5.99 -0.71
N ARG A 9 24.26 -6.03 0.35
CA ARG A 9 23.78 -6.21 1.74
C ARG A 9 22.92 -5.03 2.23
N HIS A 10 23.27 -3.82 1.82
CA HIS A 10 22.53 -2.62 2.20
C HIS A 10 21.18 -2.58 1.50
N LEU A 11 21.16 -2.93 0.20
CA LEU A 11 19.94 -3.05 -0.59
C LEU A 11 19.00 -4.12 -0.01
N TYR A 12 19.52 -5.29 0.32
CA TYR A 12 18.76 -6.36 0.99
C TYR A 12 18.12 -5.89 2.30
N ARG A 13 18.87 -5.19 3.16
CA ARG A 13 18.36 -4.68 4.44
C ARG A 13 17.30 -3.60 4.26
N HIS A 14 17.43 -2.76 3.24
CA HIS A 14 16.42 -1.76 2.91
C HIS A 14 15.12 -2.43 2.46
N LEU A 15 15.19 -3.39 1.54
CA LEU A 15 14.02 -4.15 1.10
C LEU A 15 13.32 -4.82 2.28
N LEU A 16 14.07 -5.48 3.17
CA LEU A 16 13.49 -6.09 4.38
C LEU A 16 12.79 -5.11 5.33
N ARG A 17 13.17 -3.83 5.32
CA ARG A 17 12.52 -2.79 6.15
C ARG A 17 11.24 -2.24 5.51
N GLU A 18 11.09 -2.38 4.19
CA GLU A 18 9.85 -2.00 3.49
C GLU A 18 8.79 -3.10 3.62
N LEU A 19 9.17 -4.33 3.95
CA LEU A 19 8.22 -5.39 4.28
C LEU A 19 7.69 -5.23 5.72
N PRO A 20 6.47 -5.75 6.01
CA PRO A 20 5.94 -5.78 7.37
C PRO A 20 6.96 -6.36 8.36
N PRO A 21 7.06 -5.80 9.58
CA PRO A 21 8.11 -6.16 10.52
C PRO A 21 8.11 -7.67 10.80
N ILE A 22 9.31 -8.25 10.94
CA ILE A 22 9.54 -9.69 11.13
C ILE A 22 8.85 -10.24 12.40
N SER A 23 8.43 -9.37 13.32
CA SER A 23 7.62 -9.70 14.49
C SER A 23 6.20 -10.14 14.14
N GLN A 24 5.68 -9.70 12.98
CA GLN A 24 4.47 -10.21 12.37
C GLN A 24 4.86 -11.38 11.45
N SER A 25 4.15 -12.49 11.55
CA SER A 25 4.45 -13.79 10.91
C SER A 25 5.22 -13.70 9.58
N ARG A 26 6.38 -14.36 9.49
CA ARG A 26 7.23 -14.35 8.29
C ARG A 26 6.44 -14.81 7.06
N SER A 27 6.24 -13.91 6.11
CA SER A 27 5.61 -14.23 4.83
C SER A 27 6.52 -15.03 3.91
N SER A 28 5.95 -15.80 2.98
CA SER A 28 6.71 -16.52 1.92
C SER A 28 7.61 -15.60 1.10
N LEU A 29 7.22 -14.33 0.96
CA LEU A 29 8.04 -13.29 0.32
C LEU A 29 9.41 -13.10 0.97
N HIS A 30 9.51 -13.23 2.30
CA HIS A 30 10.82 -13.14 2.98
C HIS A 30 11.75 -14.30 2.59
N GLN A 31 11.19 -15.50 2.40
CA GLN A 31 11.95 -16.68 1.98
C GLN A 31 12.41 -16.52 0.52
N GLN A 32 11.51 -16.08 -0.37
CA GLN A 32 11.82 -15.82 -1.78
C GLN A 32 12.92 -14.76 -1.93
N LEU A 33 12.83 -13.64 -1.20
CA LEU A 33 13.87 -12.61 -1.18
C LEU A 33 15.21 -13.18 -0.70
N ARG A 34 15.20 -13.98 0.38
CA ARG A 34 16.43 -14.58 0.89
C ARG A 34 17.05 -15.54 -0.13
N GLU A 35 16.25 -16.35 -0.80
CA GLU A 35 16.71 -17.28 -1.83
C GLU A 35 17.34 -16.53 -3.01
N GLN A 36 16.67 -15.49 -3.52
CA GLN A 36 17.20 -14.68 -4.63
C GLN A 36 18.55 -14.02 -4.31
N PHE A 37 18.74 -13.56 -3.07
CA PHE A 37 20.02 -12.94 -2.66
C PHE A 37 21.09 -13.96 -2.26
N SER A 38 20.70 -15.20 -1.94
CA SER A 38 21.64 -16.29 -1.55
C SER A 38 22.09 -17.12 -2.75
N GLN A 39 21.32 -17.14 -3.84
CA GLN A 39 21.68 -17.83 -5.08
C GLN A 39 22.92 -17.18 -5.72
N LYS A 40 24.09 -17.78 -5.47
CA LYS A 40 25.38 -17.36 -6.08
C LYS A 40 25.44 -17.61 -7.59
N SER A 41 24.52 -18.40 -8.15
CA SER A 41 24.56 -18.84 -9.54
C SER A 41 24.13 -17.77 -10.55
N LYS A 42 23.33 -16.78 -10.12
CA LYS A 42 22.88 -15.69 -10.99
C LYS A 42 23.44 -14.36 -10.49
N PRO A 43 24.03 -13.53 -11.37
CA PRO A 43 24.40 -12.17 -10.98
C PRO A 43 23.14 -11.41 -10.58
N PHE A 44 23.12 -10.89 -9.36
CA PHE A 44 22.03 -10.05 -8.88
C PHE A 44 22.07 -8.71 -9.64
N ASP A 45 21.01 -8.39 -10.37
CA ASP A 45 20.90 -7.11 -11.05
C ASP A 45 20.63 -5.99 -10.04
N MET A 46 21.68 -5.23 -9.75
CA MET A 46 21.65 -4.09 -8.85
C MET A 46 20.69 -3.00 -9.32
N ALA A 47 20.58 -2.76 -10.63
CA ALA A 47 19.71 -1.73 -11.16
C ALA A 47 18.24 -2.10 -10.89
N ALA A 48 17.86 -3.33 -11.21
CA ALA A 48 16.52 -3.85 -10.93
C ALA A 48 16.18 -3.79 -9.42
N GLY A 49 17.11 -4.19 -8.55
CA GLY A 49 16.92 -4.12 -7.10
C GLY A 49 16.68 -2.70 -6.58
N THR A 50 17.42 -1.71 -7.10
CA THR A 50 17.25 -0.31 -6.69
C THR A 50 15.94 0.28 -7.21
N GLN A 51 15.50 -0.11 -8.42
CA GLN A 51 14.21 0.30 -8.97
C GLN A 51 13.06 -0.27 -8.15
N LEU A 52 13.14 -1.55 -7.75
CA LEU A 52 12.14 -2.18 -6.88
C LEU A 52 12.02 -1.44 -5.55
N LEU A 53 13.14 -1.07 -4.92
CA LEU A 53 13.13 -0.32 -3.67
C LEU A 53 12.41 1.03 -3.83
N LYS A 54 12.71 1.79 -4.89
CA LYS A 54 12.04 3.06 -5.19
C LYS A 54 10.54 2.88 -5.40
N TYR A 55 10.14 1.82 -6.11
CA TYR A 55 8.75 1.50 -6.34
C TYR A 55 8.00 1.25 -5.02
N LEU A 56 8.54 0.42 -4.12
CA LEU A 56 7.92 0.13 -2.82
C LEU A 56 7.76 1.38 -1.96
N GLN A 57 8.77 2.26 -1.94
CA GLN A 57 8.70 3.54 -1.23
C GLN A 57 7.61 4.45 -1.80
N SER A 58 7.53 4.53 -3.14
CA SER A 58 6.48 5.30 -3.81
C SER A 58 5.08 4.73 -3.56
N GLN A 59 4.94 3.41 -3.46
CA GLN A 59 3.66 2.76 -3.16
C GLN A 59 3.16 3.12 -1.75
N ARG A 60 4.06 3.16 -0.75
CA ARG A 60 3.70 3.60 0.60
C ARG A 60 3.25 5.05 0.63
N MET A 61 4.01 5.95 0.00
CA MET A 61 3.59 7.36 -0.12
C MET A 61 2.26 7.50 -0.84
N TYR A 62 2.06 6.73 -1.92
CA TYR A 62 0.81 6.72 -2.66
C TYR A 62 -0.36 6.31 -1.78
N VAL A 63 -0.24 5.23 -1.01
CA VAL A 63 -1.27 4.80 -0.04
C VAL A 63 -1.54 5.91 0.99
N THR A 64 -0.50 6.52 1.56
CA THR A 64 -0.65 7.63 2.53
C THR A 64 -1.35 8.85 1.91
N LEU A 65 -1.02 9.20 0.67
CA LEU A 65 -1.68 10.29 -0.04
C LEU A 65 -3.13 9.94 -0.36
N LEU A 66 -3.38 8.70 -0.78
CA LEU A 66 -4.72 8.21 -1.08
C LEU A 66 -5.61 8.25 0.15
N GLU A 67 -5.13 7.80 1.31
CA GLU A 67 -5.84 7.88 2.60
C GLU A 67 -6.13 9.32 3.00
N ARG A 68 -5.18 10.25 2.78
CA ARG A 68 -5.34 11.67 3.13
C ARG A 68 -6.40 12.37 2.28
N TYR A 69 -6.38 12.12 0.97
CA TYR A 69 -7.24 12.84 0.04
C TYR A 69 -8.55 12.13 -0.23
N ASN A 70 -8.62 10.81 0.00
CA ASN A 70 -9.80 9.97 -0.22
C ASN A 70 -10.02 9.00 0.96
N PRO A 71 -10.28 9.51 2.18
CA PRO A 71 -10.50 8.67 3.35
C PRO A 71 -11.66 7.69 3.18
N GLY A 72 -12.68 8.05 2.39
CA GLY A 72 -13.84 7.21 2.09
C GLY A 72 -13.56 5.98 1.20
N LEU A 73 -12.35 5.83 0.64
CA LEU A 73 -11.98 4.65 -0.17
C LEU A 73 -11.26 3.57 0.67
N ALA A 74 -10.67 3.95 1.81
CA ALA A 74 -9.73 3.11 2.57
C ALA A 74 -10.35 2.34 3.76
N GLY A 75 -11.67 2.47 4.00
CA GLY A 75 -12.38 1.67 5.00
C GLY A 75 -13.00 2.42 6.17
N GLU A 76 -13.04 3.77 6.16
CA GLU A 76 -14.08 4.44 6.94
C GLU A 76 -15.42 4.14 6.28
N MET A 77 -16.27 3.38 6.98
CA MET A 77 -17.69 3.23 6.64
C MET A 77 -18.23 4.63 6.31
N ASP A 78 -18.69 4.79 5.07
CA ASP A 78 -19.05 6.06 4.43
C ASP A 78 -19.70 6.97 5.47
N VAL A 79 -19.07 8.09 5.82
CA VAL A 79 -19.62 9.02 6.81
C VAL A 79 -21.06 9.38 6.43
N ALA A 80 -21.41 9.38 5.14
CA ALA A 80 -22.78 9.52 4.69
C ALA A 80 -23.69 8.33 5.07
N GLU A 81 -23.19 7.09 5.05
CA GLU A 81 -23.90 5.91 5.56
C GLU A 81 -24.10 5.98 7.08
N ASN A 82 -23.11 6.40 7.86
CA ASN A 82 -23.27 6.66 9.29
C ASN A 82 -24.28 7.76 9.59
N VAL A 83 -24.25 8.86 8.82
CA VAL A 83 -25.23 9.95 8.93
C VAL A 83 -26.63 9.45 8.55
N ARG A 84 -26.78 8.65 7.48
CA ARG A 84 -28.06 8.03 7.10
C ARG A 84 -28.59 7.08 8.17
N LEU A 85 -27.74 6.23 8.73
CA LEU A 85 -28.10 5.31 9.82
C LEU A 85 -28.49 6.05 11.10
N THR A 86 -27.79 7.14 11.43
CA THR A 86 -28.12 7.98 12.59
C THR A 86 -29.39 8.80 12.35
N ALA A 87 -29.58 9.33 11.15
CA ALA A 87 -30.78 10.05 10.74
C ALA A 87 -32.03 9.14 10.81
N ARG A 88 -31.93 7.89 10.34
CA ARG A 88 -32.99 6.87 10.51
C ARG A 88 -33.31 6.57 11.97
N ARG A 89 -32.31 6.52 12.86
CA ARG A 89 -32.52 6.29 14.30
C ARG A 89 -33.32 7.42 14.97
N VAL A 90 -33.25 8.64 14.46
CA VAL A 90 -34.01 9.79 14.96
C VAL A 90 -35.29 10.09 14.16
N GLY A 91 -35.67 9.20 13.23
CA GLY A 91 -36.85 9.38 12.37
C GLY A 91 -36.70 10.43 11.27
N LEU A 92 -35.47 10.88 11.02
CA LEU A 92 -35.12 11.82 9.96
C LEU A 92 -34.71 11.02 8.71
N ASP A 93 -35.66 10.69 7.84
CA ASP A 93 -35.34 9.95 6.61
C ASP A 93 -34.85 10.93 5.52
N VAL A 94 -33.55 10.93 5.25
CA VAL A 94 -32.90 11.82 4.27
C VAL A 94 -33.12 11.30 2.84
N SER A 95 -34.37 11.32 2.38
CA SER A 95 -34.80 10.81 1.07
C SER A 95 -34.29 11.61 -0.15
N GLY A 96 -33.33 12.53 0.02
CA GLY A 96 -32.80 13.40 -1.04
C GLY A 96 -31.35 13.12 -1.48
N MET A 97 -30.66 12.17 -0.86
CA MET A 97 -29.25 11.87 -1.12
C MET A 97 -29.01 10.61 -1.95
N ASP A 98 -30.06 10.05 -2.56
CA ASP A 98 -29.91 9.04 -3.59
C ASP A 98 -29.64 9.75 -4.91
N GLY A 99 -28.43 9.53 -5.45
CA GLY A 99 -28.03 10.06 -6.74
C GLY A 99 -29.12 9.76 -7.78
N ARG A 100 -29.75 10.83 -8.30
CA ARG A 100 -30.67 10.75 -9.43
C ARG A 100 -29.92 10.15 -10.62
N LYS A 101 -29.94 8.83 -10.76
CA LYS A 101 -29.82 8.18 -12.06
C LYS A 101 -31.17 8.29 -12.75
N SER A 102 -31.48 9.49 -13.23
CA SER A 102 -32.58 9.71 -14.15
C SER A 102 -32.04 9.50 -15.56
N LYS A 103 -32.17 8.27 -16.08
CA LYS A 103 -32.28 8.04 -17.53
C LYS A 103 -33.60 8.65 -17.98
N LEU A 104 -33.54 9.61 -18.90
CA LEU A 104 -34.42 9.84 -20.07
C LEU A 104 -34.16 11.25 -20.59
#